data_AF-A0A1B8XY89-F1
#
_entry.id   AF-A0A1B8XY89-F1
#
_cell.length_a   1.000
_cell.length_b   1.000
_cell.length_c   1.000
_cell.angle_alpha   90.00
_cell.angle_beta   90.00
_cell.angle_gamma   90.00
#
_symmetry.space_group_name_H-M   'P 1'
#
loop_
_entity.id
_entity.type
_entity.pdbx_description
1 polymer ?
#
loop_
_entity_poly.entity_id
_entity_poly.type
_entity_poly.pdbx_seq_one_letter_code
_entity_poly.pdbx_strand_id
1 'polypeptide(L)'
;MPSTVAHMIIQKETGLQHIRNILNSSDSGVKRTAVSLLRNLSRYSNLQNEIAREVLPDLVRLVPGAVPETSVANETAASVCYVINNLISKSSESARAVLSNGGVPKLSSLSISDSNLATKTGKAASIVLYSMWAHQDLHSTYKKSLYKKADFVNPRTLKAYNSLRD
;
A
#
# COMPACT_ATOMS: atom_id res chain seq x y z
N MET A 1 -23.13 12.08 3.32
CA MET A 1 -22.37 13.13 4.05
C MET A 1 -20.85 12.88 4.05
N PRO A 2 -20.30 11.71 4.42
CA PRO A 2 -18.83 11.50 4.45
C PRO A 2 -18.16 11.46 3.06
N SER A 3 -18.86 10.96 2.04
CA SER A 3 -18.38 10.91 0.66
C SER A 3 -18.19 12.32 0.08
N THR A 4 -19.13 13.25 0.32
CA THR A 4 -19.09 14.60 -0.24
C THR A 4 -17.85 15.38 0.23
N VAL A 5 -17.48 15.28 1.52
CA VAL A 5 -16.27 15.93 2.06
C VAL A 5 -15.00 15.32 1.46
N ALA A 6 -14.94 14.00 1.29
CA ALA A 6 -13.82 13.33 0.64
C ALA A 6 -13.62 13.81 -0.81
N HIS A 7 -14.72 14.02 -1.54
CA HIS A 7 -14.68 14.57 -2.90
C HIS A 7 -14.21 16.02 -2.91
N MET A 8 -14.73 16.88 -2.03
CA MET A 8 -14.30 18.28 -1.98
C MET A 8 -12.81 18.44 -1.67
N ILE A 9 -12.25 17.57 -0.83
CA ILE A 9 -10.81 17.59 -0.52
C ILE A 9 -10.00 17.26 -1.77
N ILE A 10 -10.44 16.31 -2.60
CA ILE A 10 -9.70 15.88 -3.79
C ILE A 10 -9.93 16.83 -4.97
N GLN A 11 -11.15 17.35 -5.13
CA GLN A 11 -11.56 18.24 -6.22
C GLN A 11 -11.16 19.70 -6.02
N LYS A 12 -10.86 20.16 -4.80
CA LYS A 12 -10.13 21.44 -4.64
C LYS A 12 -8.79 21.25 -5.33
N GLU A 13 -8.51 22.06 -6.36
CA GLU A 13 -7.50 21.89 -7.42
C GLU A 13 -6.06 21.52 -7.01
N THR A 14 -5.75 21.43 -5.71
CA THR A 14 -4.43 21.07 -5.18
C THR A 14 -4.48 20.16 -3.95
N GLY A 15 -5.64 19.60 -3.57
CA GLY A 15 -5.78 18.90 -2.29
C GLY A 15 -4.90 17.65 -2.16
N LEU A 16 -4.78 16.85 -3.23
CA LEU A 16 -3.87 15.70 -3.24
C LEU A 16 -2.40 16.11 -3.22
N GLN A 17 -2.03 17.21 -3.90
CA GLN A 17 -0.67 17.78 -3.85
C GLN A 17 -0.30 18.24 -2.44
N HIS A 18 -1.24 18.88 -1.73
CA HIS A 18 -1.04 19.25 -0.33
C HIS A 18 -0.86 18.01 0.55
N ILE A 19 -1.70 16.99 0.38
CA ILE A 19 -1.56 15.74 1.12
C ILE A 19 -0.19 15.09 0.85
N ARG A 20 0.27 15.10 -0.40
CA ARG A 20 1.60 14.62 -0.81
C ARG A 20 2.75 15.39 -0.15
N ASN A 21 2.64 16.71 -0.05
CA ASN A 21 3.62 17.54 0.64
C ASN A 21 3.69 17.21 2.14
N ILE A 22 2.53 17.04 2.79
CA ILE A 22 2.42 16.65 4.19
C ILE A 22 2.99 15.23 4.41
N LEU A 23 2.77 14.32 3.46
CA LEU A 23 3.30 12.95 3.47
C LEU A 23 4.84 12.91 3.45
N ASN A 24 5.48 13.92 2.84
CA ASN A 24 6.93 14.07 2.74
C ASN A 24 7.56 14.96 3.83
N SER A 25 6.78 15.42 4.81
CA SER A 25 7.27 16.19 5.97
C SER A 25 8.38 15.45 6.73
N SER A 26 9.29 16.12 7.43
CA SER A 26 10.26 15.45 8.32
C SER A 26 9.60 14.93 9.61
N ASP A 27 8.44 15.48 9.99
CA ASP A 27 7.74 15.15 11.23
C ASP A 27 6.92 13.84 11.10
N SER A 28 7.25 12.85 11.93
CA SER A 28 6.58 11.54 11.91
C SER A 28 5.10 11.59 12.30
N GLY A 29 4.70 12.53 13.17
CA GLY A 29 3.30 12.74 13.55
C GLY A 29 2.49 13.29 12.39
N VAL A 30 3.05 14.27 11.67
CA VAL A 30 2.46 14.85 10.45
C VAL A 30 2.31 13.80 9.35
N LYS A 31 3.35 12.99 9.10
CA LYS A 31 3.27 11.86 8.16
C LYS A 31 2.13 10.90 8.52
N ARG A 32 2.04 10.51 9.79
CA ARG A 32 1.00 9.59 10.27
C ARG A 32 -0.41 10.15 10.05
N THR A 33 -0.62 11.44 10.24
CA THR A 33 -1.89 12.12 9.95
C THR A 33 -2.23 12.06 8.45
N ALA A 34 -1.26 12.32 7.57
CA ALA A 34 -1.45 12.21 6.13
C ALA A 34 -1.80 10.77 5.70
N VAL A 35 -1.08 9.77 6.23
CA VAL A 35 -1.37 8.34 5.97
C VAL A 35 -2.77 7.98 6.45
N SER A 36 -3.20 8.49 7.61
CA SER A 36 -4.53 8.23 8.16
C SER A 36 -5.63 8.81 7.27
N LEU A 37 -5.43 10.02 6.76
CA LEU A 37 -6.33 10.63 5.79
C LEU A 37 -6.39 9.83 4.48
N LEU A 38 -5.24 9.46 3.91
CA LEU A 38 -5.16 8.63 2.70
C LEU A 38 -5.82 7.26 2.87
N ARG A 39 -5.73 6.66 4.06
CA ARG A 39 -6.41 5.40 4.39
C ARG A 39 -7.94 5.54 4.40
N ASN A 40 -8.46 6.72 4.70
CA ASN A 40 -9.90 7.00 4.59
C ASN A 40 -10.30 7.26 3.14
N LEU A 41 -9.54 8.09 2.43
CA LEU A 41 -9.84 8.47 1.03
C LEU A 41 -9.73 7.30 0.06
N SER A 42 -8.71 6.44 0.22
CA SER A 42 -8.45 5.31 -0.69
C SER A 42 -9.54 4.23 -0.68
N ARG A 43 -10.49 4.25 0.26
CA ARG A 43 -11.63 3.31 0.27
C ARG A 43 -12.68 3.63 -0.79
N TYR A 44 -12.69 4.86 -1.30
CA TYR A 44 -13.64 5.30 -2.32
C TYR A 44 -13.10 4.97 -3.71
N SER A 45 -13.70 3.98 -4.38
CA SER A 45 -13.21 3.44 -5.66
C SER A 45 -13.07 4.49 -6.76
N ASN A 46 -13.93 5.51 -6.77
CA ASN A 46 -13.89 6.58 -7.75
C ASN A 46 -12.75 7.58 -7.52
N LEU A 47 -12.11 7.56 -6.34
CA LEU A 47 -10.97 8.42 -6.00
C LEU A 47 -9.63 7.68 -6.14
N GLN A 48 -9.64 6.34 -6.22
CA GLN A 48 -8.43 5.52 -6.19
C GLN A 48 -7.46 5.84 -7.33
N ASN A 49 -7.95 6.06 -8.55
CA ASN A 49 -7.07 6.34 -9.69
C ASN A 49 -6.34 7.70 -9.54
N GLU A 50 -7.05 8.74 -9.09
CA GLU A 50 -6.48 10.06 -8.86
C GLU A 50 -5.47 10.04 -7.70
N ILE A 51 -5.83 9.38 -6.58
CA ILE A 51 -4.92 9.18 -5.45
C ILE A 51 -3.67 8.41 -5.91
N ALA A 52 -3.84 7.31 -6.64
CA ALA A 52 -2.72 6.48 -7.08
C ALA A 52 -1.75 7.26 -7.98
N ARG A 53 -2.28 8.03 -8.94
CA ARG A 53 -1.46 8.87 -9.82
C ARG A 53 -0.60 9.84 -9.04
N GLU A 54 -1.13 10.42 -7.97
CA GLU A 54 -0.46 11.50 -7.25
C GLU A 54 0.48 11.01 -6.16
N VAL A 55 0.05 10.06 -5.31
CA VAL A 55 0.76 9.76 -4.06
C VAL A 55 1.40 8.37 -4.00
N LEU A 56 1.10 7.48 -4.95
CA LEU A 56 1.58 6.09 -4.89
C LEU A 56 3.12 5.96 -4.86
N PRO A 57 3.90 6.73 -5.64
CA PRO A 57 5.36 6.69 -5.55
C PRO A 57 5.87 7.03 -4.14
N ASP A 58 5.29 8.05 -3.50
CA ASP A 58 5.64 8.46 -2.14
C ASP A 58 5.22 7.42 -1.10
N LEU A 59 4.05 6.78 -1.26
CA LEU A 59 3.63 5.67 -0.42
C LEU A 59 4.60 4.49 -0.50
N VAL A 60 5.08 4.12 -1.69
CA VAL A 60 6.08 3.05 -1.86
C VAL A 60 7.42 3.42 -1.23
N ARG A 61 7.81 4.71 -1.27
CA ARG A 61 9.01 5.20 -0.57
C ARG A 61 8.88 5.06 0.94
N LEU A 62 7.69 5.32 1.50
CA LEU A 62 7.41 5.19 2.93
C LEU A 62 7.34 3.75 3.45
N VAL A 63 7.20 2.74 2.58
CA VAL A 63 7.28 1.33 3.02
C VAL A 63 8.68 1.09 3.60
N PRO A 64 8.80 0.69 4.88
CA PRO A 64 10.09 0.43 5.50
C PRO A 64 10.71 -0.85 4.95
N GLY A 65 12.05 -0.92 4.97
CA GLY A 65 12.78 -2.12 4.52
C GLY A 65 12.77 -3.27 5.53
N ALA A 66 12.36 -3.02 6.76
CA ALA A 66 12.24 -4.00 7.84
C ALA A 66 11.06 -3.63 8.74
N VAL A 67 10.59 -4.59 9.54
CA VAL A 67 9.47 -4.37 10.45
C VAL A 67 9.87 -3.33 11.50
N PRO A 68 9.12 -2.22 11.66
CA PRO A 68 9.46 -1.22 12.66
C PRO A 68 9.35 -1.76 14.09
N GLU A 69 10.30 -1.38 14.95
CA GLU A 69 10.37 -1.83 16.35
C GLU A 69 9.25 -1.25 17.22
N THR A 70 8.87 0.00 16.97
CA THR A 70 7.84 0.67 17.78
C THR A 70 6.44 0.32 17.27
N SER A 71 5.51 0.09 18.21
CA SER A 71 4.10 -0.20 17.89
C SER A 71 3.49 0.88 16.98
N VAL A 72 3.76 2.15 17.27
CA VAL A 72 3.25 3.29 16.49
C VAL A 72 3.78 3.30 15.05
N ALA A 73 5.06 3.03 14.85
CA ALA A 73 5.63 2.96 13.51
C ALA A 73 5.11 1.73 12.75
N ASN A 74 4.89 0.61 13.44
CA ASN A 74 4.28 -0.58 12.86
C ASN A 74 2.83 -0.31 12.41
N GLU A 75 2.03 0.39 13.20
CA GLU A 75 0.66 0.76 12.81
C GLU A 75 0.64 1.72 11.61
N THR A 76 1.59 2.64 11.56
CA THR A 76 1.73 3.59 10.46
C THR A 76 2.14 2.87 9.17
N ALA A 77 3.14 1.99 9.24
CA ALA A 77 3.59 1.19 8.09
C ALA A 77 2.49 0.23 7.59
N ALA A 78 1.75 -0.41 8.51
CA ALA A 78 0.58 -1.20 8.14
C ALA A 78 -0.48 -0.35 7.43
N SER A 79 -0.72 0.88 7.90
CA SER A 79 -1.66 1.81 7.25
C SER A 79 -1.22 2.19 5.85
N VAL A 80 0.07 2.41 5.61
CA VAL A 80 0.64 2.61 4.25
C VAL A 80 0.35 1.39 3.37
N CYS A 81 0.63 0.18 3.85
CA CYS A 81 0.32 -1.05 3.12
C CYS A 81 -1.18 -1.18 2.79
N TYR A 82 -2.08 -0.83 3.71
CA TYR A 82 -3.52 -0.83 3.45
C TYR A 82 -3.93 0.19 2.38
N VAL A 83 -3.36 1.39 2.40
CA VAL A 83 -3.59 2.38 1.34
C VAL A 83 -3.16 1.81 -0.01
N ILE A 84 -1.93 1.28 -0.10
CA ILE A 84 -1.42 0.66 -1.32
C ILE A 84 -2.35 -0.47 -1.78
N ASN A 85 -2.77 -1.37 -0.88
CA ASN A 85 -3.68 -2.46 -1.22
C ASN A 85 -4.99 -1.95 -1.83
N ASN A 86 -5.59 -0.91 -1.25
CA ASN A 86 -6.81 -0.31 -1.79
C ASN A 86 -6.60 0.23 -3.21
N LEU A 87 -5.48 0.92 -3.45
CA LEU A 87 -5.16 1.54 -4.74
C LEU A 87 -4.86 0.51 -5.84
N ILE A 88 -4.33 -0.66 -5.49
CA ILE A 88 -4.03 -1.73 -6.46
C ILE A 88 -5.19 -2.71 -6.65
N SER A 89 -6.12 -2.83 -5.71
CA SER A 89 -7.12 -3.93 -5.69
C SER A 89 -7.93 -4.06 -6.98
N LYS A 90 -8.18 -2.95 -7.69
CA LYS A 90 -8.94 -2.92 -8.95
C LYS A 90 -8.19 -2.25 -10.09
N SER A 91 -6.88 -2.02 -9.95
CA SER A 91 -6.06 -1.31 -10.93
C SER A 91 -4.72 -1.99 -11.15
N SER A 92 -4.60 -2.69 -12.28
CA SER A 92 -3.33 -3.25 -12.75
C SER A 92 -2.29 -2.16 -13.02
N GLU A 93 -2.73 -0.94 -13.40
CA GLU A 93 -1.83 0.20 -13.57
C GLU A 93 -1.19 0.60 -12.24
N SER A 94 -1.97 0.71 -11.16
CA SER A 94 -1.44 0.97 -9.82
C SER A 94 -0.51 -0.15 -9.35
N ALA A 95 -0.87 -1.42 -9.57
CA ALA A 95 -0.01 -2.54 -9.21
C ALA A 95 1.33 -2.52 -9.97
N ARG A 96 1.29 -2.19 -11.27
CA ARG A 96 2.49 -1.97 -12.09
C ARG A 96 3.32 -0.81 -11.57
N ALA A 97 2.69 0.29 -11.15
CA ALA A 97 3.40 1.42 -10.56
C ALA A 97 4.10 1.03 -9.24
N VAL A 98 3.49 0.18 -8.39
CA VAL A 98 4.18 -0.35 -7.19
C VAL A 98 5.44 -1.14 -7.57
N LEU A 99 5.34 -1.99 -8.60
CA LEU A 99 6.50 -2.73 -9.14
C LEU A 99 7.60 -1.77 -9.62
N SER A 100 7.26 -0.82 -10.49
CA SER A 100 8.21 0.14 -11.08
C SER A 100 8.90 1.04 -10.04
N ASN A 101 8.25 1.29 -8.91
CA ASN A 101 8.81 2.08 -7.80
C ASN A 101 9.57 1.22 -6.77
N GLY A 102 9.85 -0.06 -7.06
CA GLY A 102 10.63 -0.93 -6.19
C GLY A 102 9.89 -1.37 -4.93
N GLY A 103 8.55 -1.49 -4.99
CA GLY A 103 7.73 -1.89 -3.84
C GLY A 103 7.87 -3.36 -3.46
N VAL A 104 8.07 -4.26 -4.44
CA VAL A 104 8.09 -5.71 -4.20
C VAL A 104 9.18 -6.14 -3.21
N PRO A 105 10.45 -5.72 -3.33
CA PRO A 105 11.49 -6.10 -2.36
C PRO A 105 11.19 -5.64 -0.94
N LYS A 106 10.66 -4.42 -0.77
CA LYS A 106 10.31 -3.86 0.54
C LYS A 106 9.16 -4.64 1.19
N LEU A 107 8.09 -4.88 0.43
CA LEU A 107 6.93 -5.66 0.89
C LEU A 107 7.33 -7.09 1.23
N SER A 108 8.20 -7.71 0.42
CA SER A 108 8.74 -9.05 0.68
C SER A 108 9.53 -9.10 1.98
N SER A 109 10.41 -8.12 2.22
CA SER A 109 11.18 -8.04 3.46
C SER A 109 10.28 -7.97 4.70
N LEU A 110 9.22 -7.13 4.65
CA LEU A 110 8.23 -7.04 5.72
C LEU A 110 7.43 -8.32 5.93
N SER A 111 7.07 -9.02 4.84
CA SER A 111 6.36 -10.30 4.89
C SER A 111 7.21 -11.45 5.43
N ILE A 112 8.54 -11.42 5.20
CA ILE A 112 9.47 -12.46 5.66
C ILE A 112 9.88 -12.25 7.12
N SER A 113 10.11 -10.99 7.51
CA SER A 113 10.56 -10.63 8.86
C SER A 113 9.52 -10.92 9.93
N ASP A 114 8.28 -11.22 9.54
CA ASP A 114 7.17 -11.55 10.42
C ASP A 114 6.75 -13.01 10.29
N SER A 115 7.55 -13.90 10.88
CA SER A 115 7.47 -15.36 10.74
C SER A 115 6.07 -15.93 11.03
N ASN A 116 5.31 -15.28 11.92
CA ASN A 116 3.99 -15.72 12.36
C ASN A 116 2.84 -14.76 11.98
N LEU A 117 3.09 -13.74 11.15
CA LEU A 117 2.15 -12.64 10.91
C LEU A 117 1.69 -11.96 12.22
N ALA A 118 2.58 -11.91 13.20
CA ALA A 118 2.34 -11.34 14.51
C ALA A 118 2.22 -9.80 14.46
N THR A 119 2.81 -9.17 13.45
CA THR A 119 2.79 -7.73 13.28
C THR A 119 1.74 -7.30 12.27
N LYS A 120 1.10 -6.15 12.53
CA LYS A 120 0.13 -5.54 11.61
C LYS A 120 0.79 -5.23 10.27
N THR A 121 2.06 -4.79 10.29
CA THR A 121 2.83 -4.47 9.08
C THR A 121 3.10 -5.70 8.22
N GLY A 122 3.61 -6.79 8.81
CA GLY A 122 3.91 -8.02 8.07
C GLY A 122 2.66 -8.66 7.46
N LYS A 123 1.55 -8.68 8.20
CA LYS A 123 0.23 -9.10 7.68
C LYS A 123 -0.22 -8.21 6.51
N ALA A 124 -0.19 -6.89 6.66
CA ALA A 124 -0.62 -5.96 5.62
C ALA A 124 0.25 -6.05 4.35
N ALA A 125 1.58 -6.16 4.49
CA ALA A 125 2.50 -6.35 3.37
C ALA A 125 2.23 -7.66 2.63
N SER A 126 1.95 -8.73 3.37
CA SER A 126 1.61 -10.05 2.82
C SER A 126 0.33 -10.02 2.00
N ILE A 127 -0.68 -9.25 2.43
CA ILE A 127 -1.91 -9.01 1.67
C ILE A 127 -1.60 -8.27 0.37
N VAL A 128 -0.78 -7.21 0.41
CA VAL A 128 -0.42 -6.45 -0.81
C VAL A 128 0.24 -7.34 -1.84
N LEU A 129 1.22 -8.16 -1.43
CA LEU A 129 1.90 -9.11 -2.33
C LEU A 129 0.91 -10.07 -2.99
N TYR A 130 -0.02 -10.65 -2.23
CA TYR A 130 -1.04 -11.52 -2.80
C TYR A 130 -1.91 -10.77 -3.81
N SER A 131 -2.41 -9.59 -3.46
CA SER A 131 -3.22 -8.73 -4.33
C SER A 131 -2.48 -8.33 -5.61
N MET A 132 -1.17 -8.11 -5.56
CA MET A 132 -0.35 -7.85 -6.75
C MET A 132 -0.36 -9.04 -7.73
N TRP A 133 -0.26 -10.28 -7.23
CA TRP A 133 -0.29 -11.46 -8.09
C TRP A 133 -1.67 -11.79 -8.66
N ALA A 134 -2.74 -11.31 -8.02
CA ALA A 134 -4.10 -11.49 -8.52
C ALA A 134 -4.32 -10.82 -9.90
N HIS A 135 -3.50 -9.82 -10.25
CA HIS A 135 -3.48 -9.18 -11.57
C HIS A 135 -2.79 -10.07 -12.60
N GLN A 136 -3.56 -10.95 -13.25
CA GLN A 136 -3.05 -11.92 -14.22
C GLN A 136 -2.37 -11.26 -15.42
N ASP A 137 -2.83 -10.07 -15.83
CA ASP A 137 -2.24 -9.29 -16.92
C ASP A 137 -0.81 -8.82 -16.63
N LEU A 138 -0.40 -8.77 -15.35
CA LEU A 138 0.94 -8.38 -14.94
C LEU A 138 1.93 -9.55 -14.87
N HIS A 139 1.51 -10.81 -15.01
CA HIS A 139 2.40 -11.97 -14.85
C HIS A 139 3.59 -11.95 -15.80
N SER A 140 3.38 -11.54 -17.05
CA SER A 140 4.46 -11.36 -18.03
C SER A 140 5.45 -10.26 -17.62
N THR A 141 4.95 -9.20 -16.98
CA THR A 141 5.76 -8.08 -16.47
C THR A 141 6.57 -8.52 -15.25
N TYR A 142 5.97 -9.23 -14.31
CA TYR A 142 6.66 -9.81 -13.15
C TYR A 142 7.79 -10.74 -13.58
N LYS A 143 7.54 -11.63 -14.55
CA LYS A 143 8.56 -12.53 -15.10
C LYS A 143 9.72 -11.77 -15.74
N LYS A 144 9.45 -10.69 -16.49
CA LYS A 144 10.50 -9.82 -17.06
C LYS A 144 11.34 -9.13 -15.97
N SER A 145 10.73 -8.81 -14.84
CA SER A 145 11.40 -8.31 -13.63
C SER A 145 11.99 -9.42 -12.74
N LEU A 146 12.10 -10.65 -13.26
CA LEU A 146 12.67 -11.83 -12.58
C LEU A 146 11.89 -12.32 -11.35
N TYR A 147 10.64 -11.88 -11.17
CA TYR A 147 9.77 -12.39 -10.12
C TYR A 147 8.98 -13.62 -10.56
N LYS A 148 8.78 -14.53 -9.62
CA LYS A 148 7.99 -15.76 -9.75
C LYS A 148 6.80 -15.74 -8.80
N LYS A 149 5.84 -16.64 -9.03
CA LYS A 149 4.63 -16.78 -8.19
C LYS A 149 4.96 -16.86 -6.70
N ALA A 150 5.99 -17.62 -6.32
CA ALA A 150 6.37 -17.83 -4.93
C ALA A 150 6.79 -16.54 -4.19
N ASP A 151 7.21 -15.50 -4.92
CA ASP A 151 7.60 -14.21 -4.33
C ASP A 151 6.37 -13.41 -3.87
N PHE A 152 5.19 -13.72 -4.41
CA PHE A 152 3.93 -13.05 -4.09
C PHE A 152 2.92 -13.95 -3.37
N VAL A 153 2.85 -15.23 -3.76
CA VAL A 153 1.90 -16.23 -3.28
C VAL A 153 2.66 -17.39 -2.65
N ASN A 154 2.64 -17.44 -1.32
CA ASN A 154 3.23 -18.48 -0.49
C ASN A 154 2.32 -18.71 0.74
N PRO A 155 2.60 -19.70 1.61
CA PRO A 155 1.73 -20.00 2.74
C PRO A 155 1.43 -18.80 3.64
N ARG A 156 2.39 -17.87 3.81
CA ARG A 156 2.22 -16.65 4.62
C ARG A 156 1.26 -15.67 3.95
N THR A 157 1.48 -15.36 2.67
CA THR A 157 0.62 -14.40 1.95
C THR A 157 -0.78 -14.94 1.72
N LEU A 158 -0.92 -16.25 1.47
CA LEU A 158 -2.21 -16.91 1.37
C LEU A 158 -2.97 -16.88 2.70
N LYS A 159 -2.32 -17.21 3.82
CA LYS A 159 -2.92 -17.12 5.17
C LYS A 159 -3.38 -15.70 5.49
N ALA A 160 -2.53 -14.71 5.22
CA ALA A 160 -2.87 -13.30 5.45
C ALA A 160 -4.08 -12.85 4.62
N TYR A 161 -4.11 -13.21 3.33
CA TYR A 161 -5.20 -12.86 2.43
C TYR A 161 -6.52 -13.53 2.79
N ASN A 162 -6.50 -14.81 3.14
CA ASN A 162 -7.72 -15.54 3.52
C ASN A 162 -8.36 -14.96 4.78
N SER A 163 -7.57 -14.48 5.75
CA SER A 163 -8.08 -13.85 6.98
C SER A 163 -8.79 -12.50 6.79
N LEU A 164 -8.94 -12.01 5.54
CA LEU A 164 -9.79 -10.86 5.20
C LEU A 164 -11.23 -11.28 4.88
N ARG A 165 -11.46 -12.58 4.65
CA ARG A 165 -12.74 -13.16 4.22
C ARG A 165 -13.48 -13.85 5.36
N ASP A 166 -12.79 -14.06 6.48
CA ASP A 166 -13.31 -14.54 7.77
C ASP A 166 -13.72 -13.34 8.63
#